data_AF-A0A9P9HJQ5-F1
#
_entry.id   AF-A0A9P9HJQ5-F1
#
_cell.length_a   1.000
_cell.length_b   1.000
_cell.length_c   1.000
_cell.angle_alpha   90.00
_cell.angle_beta   90.00
_cell.angle_gamma   90.00
#
_symmetry.space_group_name_H-M   'P 1'
#
loop_
_entity.id
_entity.type
_entity.pdbx_description
1 polymer ?
#
loop_
_entity_poly.entity_id
_entity_poly.type
_entity_poly.pdbx_seq_one_letter_code
_entity_poly.pdbx_strand_id
1 'polypeptide(L)'
;MSDVCLQCRYYAKDPAHTFCDKHCARNAANNAPSLIEIPSDHVMYLNAASAFHEGWNGTPPPIRTIDLVTWTQESRNEFEAYRDQIESRGNFIAMGKYAGNERKRFRGAERACTIGENGNVTMCYNGDCKPYLDLKRRTGYHGTRLAIHAVSHLNKAAKYAINKVPSNVTEREMPLLQQPPHRYDSVIYARPRPSSHFNTDESVVYTSRAMRPAYLIIY
;
A
#
# COMPACT_ATOMS: atom_id res chain seq x y z
N MET A 1 19.80 16.52 2.21
CA MET A 1 18.47 15.91 2.13
C MET A 1 17.52 16.96 1.59
N SER A 2 16.99 16.76 0.39
CA SER A 2 16.04 17.68 -0.24
C SER A 2 14.63 17.45 0.32
N ASP A 3 13.87 18.51 0.52
CA ASP A 3 12.45 18.46 0.87
C ASP A 3 11.60 19.28 -0.11
N VAL A 4 12.12 19.54 -1.31
CA VAL A 4 11.40 20.30 -2.33
C VAL A 4 10.13 19.58 -2.77
N CYS A 5 9.03 20.31 -2.90
CA CYS A 5 7.75 19.77 -3.35
C CYS A 5 7.88 19.12 -4.72
N LEU A 6 7.47 17.85 -4.80
CA LEU A 6 7.60 17.05 -6.02
C LEU A 6 6.71 17.53 -7.19
N GLN A 7 5.69 18.36 -6.91
CA GLN A 7 4.79 18.90 -7.94
C GLN A 7 5.32 20.19 -8.58
N CYS A 8 5.73 21.19 -7.78
CA CYS A 8 6.22 22.47 -8.32
C CYS A 8 7.74 22.53 -8.43
N ARG A 9 8.47 21.63 -7.76
CA ARG A 9 9.95 21.56 -7.72
C ARG A 9 10.61 22.87 -7.27
N TYR A 10 9.90 23.69 -6.49
CA TYR A 10 10.37 25.01 -6.07
C TYR A 10 10.29 25.22 -4.55
N TYR A 11 9.10 25.12 -3.97
CA TYR A 11 8.90 25.31 -2.52
C TYR A 11 9.16 24.02 -1.75
N ALA A 12 9.60 24.12 -0.49
CA ALA A 12 9.64 22.97 0.41
C ALA A 12 8.23 22.37 0.58
N LYS A 13 8.14 21.03 0.69
CA LYS A 13 6.88 20.35 0.98
C LYS A 13 6.43 20.71 2.40
N ASP A 14 5.12 20.72 2.61
CA ASP A 14 4.57 20.84 3.95
C ASP A 14 5.02 19.62 4.79
N PRO A 15 5.47 19.79 6.05
CA PRO A 15 5.90 18.67 6.90
C PRO A 15 4.82 17.60 7.11
N ALA A 16 3.55 18.02 7.20
CA ALA A 16 2.39 17.16 7.40
C ALA A 16 1.77 16.64 6.09
N HIS A 17 2.12 17.21 4.93
CA HIS A 17 1.53 16.83 3.64
C HIS A 17 2.56 16.39 2.59
N THR A 18 2.06 15.81 1.50
CA THR A 18 2.89 15.35 0.38
C THR A 18 3.44 16.50 -0.47
N PHE A 19 2.71 17.61 -0.54
CA PHE A 19 3.01 18.76 -1.39
C PHE A 19 3.14 20.03 -0.56
N CYS A 20 3.65 21.12 -1.14
CA CYS A 20 3.81 22.40 -0.43
C CYS A 20 2.48 23.05 -0.05
N ASP A 21 1.44 22.87 -0.86
CA ASP A 21 0.13 23.46 -0.62
C ASP A 21 -1.02 22.71 -1.33
N LYS A 22 -2.23 23.23 -1.15
CA LYS A 22 -3.46 22.73 -1.79
C LYS A 22 -3.48 22.93 -3.30
N HIS A 23 -2.75 23.90 -3.86
CA HIS A 23 -2.69 24.11 -5.31
C HIS A 23 -1.86 23.01 -5.97
N CYS A 24 -0.67 22.71 -5.45
CA CYS A 24 0.14 21.58 -5.88
C CYS A 24 -0.58 20.24 -5.68
N ALA A 25 -1.29 20.06 -4.55
CA ALA A 25 -2.09 18.86 -4.35
C ALA A 25 -3.19 18.69 -5.42
N ARG A 26 -3.89 19.78 -5.78
CA ARG A 26 -4.90 19.77 -6.86
C ARG A 26 -4.28 19.50 -8.23
N ASN A 27 -3.15 20.14 -8.54
CA ASN A 27 -2.47 19.92 -9.82
C ASN A 27 -1.99 18.47 -9.96
N ALA A 28 -1.47 17.87 -8.89
CA ALA A 28 -1.14 16.45 -8.86
C ALA A 28 -2.39 15.57 -9.07
N ALA A 29 -3.52 15.94 -8.45
CA ALA A 29 -4.78 15.20 -8.59
C ALA A 29 -5.41 15.32 -9.98
N ASN A 30 -5.27 16.46 -10.65
CA ASN A 30 -5.78 16.70 -12.01
C ASN A 30 -5.04 15.87 -13.07
N ASN A 31 -3.77 15.54 -12.81
CA ASN A 31 -2.95 14.71 -13.69
C ASN A 31 -2.99 13.22 -13.29
N ALA A 32 -3.80 12.84 -12.30
CA ALA A 32 -3.85 11.48 -11.80
C ALA A 32 -4.74 10.56 -12.67
N PRO A 33 -4.49 9.22 -12.68
CA PRO A 33 -3.39 8.55 -12.01
C PRO A 33 -2.07 8.73 -12.77
N SER A 34 -1.02 9.14 -12.05
CA SER A 34 0.33 9.30 -12.58
C SER A 34 1.37 8.92 -11.52
N LEU A 35 2.57 8.58 -12.00
CA LEU A 35 3.76 8.43 -11.17
C LEU A 35 4.58 9.71 -11.20
N ILE A 36 5.13 10.10 -10.05
CA ILE A 36 6.12 11.18 -9.95
C ILE A 36 7.39 10.58 -9.35
N GLU A 37 8.44 10.49 -10.15
CA GLU A 37 9.73 10.01 -9.68
C GLU A 37 10.26 10.89 -8.53
N ILE A 38 10.67 10.22 -7.45
CA ILE A 38 11.21 10.84 -6.25
C ILE A 38 12.75 10.78 -6.34
N PRO A 39 13.46 11.92 -6.34
CA PRO A 39 14.92 11.93 -6.33
C PRO A 39 15.49 11.18 -5.12
N SER A 40 16.62 10.49 -5.29
CA SER A 40 17.21 9.62 -4.26
C SER A 40 17.68 10.36 -3.00
N ASP A 41 17.96 11.66 -3.11
CA ASP A 41 18.37 12.54 -2.01
C ASP A 41 17.18 13.23 -1.30
N HIS A 42 15.96 12.99 -1.78
CA HIS A 42 14.74 13.60 -1.26
C HIS A 42 14.21 12.87 -0.01
N VAL A 43 13.69 13.61 0.97
CA VAL A 43 13.21 13.09 2.27
C VAL A 43 12.17 11.98 2.12
N MET A 44 11.29 12.07 1.11
CA MET A 44 10.29 11.02 0.86
C MET A 44 10.92 9.74 0.31
N TYR A 45 11.97 9.84 -0.51
CA TYR A 45 12.71 8.67 -1.00
C TYR A 45 13.40 7.99 0.18
N LEU A 46 14.15 8.75 0.98
CA LEU A 46 14.88 8.24 2.13
C LEU A 46 13.96 7.53 3.13
N ASN A 47 12.79 8.11 3.43
CA ASN A 47 11.80 7.50 4.31
C ASN A 47 11.21 6.20 3.74
N ALA A 48 10.92 6.14 2.43
CA ALA A 48 10.40 4.94 1.80
C ALA A 48 11.47 3.84 1.67
N ALA A 49 12.72 4.23 1.37
CA ALA A 49 13.87 3.35 1.29
C ALA A 49 14.24 2.77 2.68
N SER A 50 14.25 3.58 3.74
CA SER A 50 14.46 3.09 5.11
C SER A 50 13.38 2.06 5.48
N ALA A 51 12.11 2.35 5.23
CA ALA A 51 11.03 1.38 5.48
C ALA A 51 11.21 0.10 4.65
N PHE A 52 11.64 0.22 3.38
CA PHE A 52 11.93 -0.92 2.51
C PHE A 52 13.04 -1.81 3.08
N HIS A 53 14.17 -1.21 3.47
CA HIS A 53 15.31 -1.93 4.03
C HIS A 53 15.00 -2.55 5.39
N GLU A 54 14.34 -1.82 6.29
CA GLU A 54 13.93 -2.31 7.61
C GLU A 54 12.89 -3.43 7.51
N GLY A 55 12.03 -3.38 6.49
CA GLY A 55 11.04 -4.41 6.22
C GLY A 55 11.60 -5.67 5.56
N TRP A 56 12.87 -5.67 5.14
CA TRP A 56 13.51 -6.80 4.46
C TRP A 56 14.28 -7.67 5.45
N ASN A 57 14.04 -8.98 5.45
CA ASN A 57 14.86 -9.91 6.24
C ASN A 57 16.05 -10.36 5.39
N GLY A 58 17.28 -10.03 5.82
CA GLY A 58 18.52 -10.33 5.09
C GLY A 58 18.96 -9.17 4.20
N THR A 59 19.73 -9.44 3.16
CA THR A 59 20.21 -8.41 2.23
C THR A 59 19.10 -7.96 1.28
N PRO A 60 18.68 -6.68 1.33
CA PRO A 60 17.68 -6.17 0.40
C PRO A 60 18.27 -6.04 -1.02
N PRO A 61 17.47 -6.27 -2.07
CA PRO A 61 17.86 -5.97 -3.44
C PRO A 61 18.04 -4.45 -3.64
N PRO A 62 18.83 -4.02 -4.64
CA PRO A 62 19.02 -2.62 -4.92
C PRO A 62 17.72 -1.97 -5.41
N ILE A 63 17.32 -0.88 -4.76
CA ILE A 63 16.20 -0.07 -5.24
C ILE A 63 16.61 0.61 -6.54
N ARG A 64 15.81 0.44 -7.60
CA ARG A 64 15.99 1.12 -8.89
C ARG A 64 15.35 2.50 -8.87
N THR A 65 14.06 2.56 -8.53
CA THR A 65 13.30 3.81 -8.42
C THR A 65 12.27 3.73 -7.30
N ILE A 66 11.91 4.89 -6.76
CA ILE A 66 10.75 5.07 -5.91
C ILE A 66 9.92 6.19 -6.50
N ASP A 67 8.67 5.88 -6.85
CA ASP A 67 7.73 6.82 -7.44
C ASP A 67 6.61 7.13 -6.45
N LEU A 68 6.24 8.41 -6.35
CA LEU A 68 5.02 8.83 -5.69
C LEU A 68 3.84 8.53 -6.59
N VAL A 69 2.86 7.79 -6.08
CA VAL A 69 1.61 7.54 -6.78
C VAL A 69 0.65 8.70 -6.54
N THR A 70 0.21 9.36 -7.61
CA THR A 70 -0.82 10.39 -7.55
C THR A 70 -2.20 9.79 -7.74
N TRP A 71 -3.20 10.51 -7.25
CA TRP A 71 -4.56 10.01 -7.13
C TRP A 71 -5.55 11.11 -7.50
N THR A 72 -6.67 10.71 -8.12
CA THR A 72 -7.76 11.65 -8.41
C THR A 72 -8.31 12.26 -7.13
N GLN A 73 -8.88 13.45 -7.24
CA GLN A 73 -9.50 14.12 -6.09
C GLN A 73 -10.64 13.27 -5.50
N GLU A 74 -11.41 12.59 -6.35
CA GLU A 74 -12.48 11.68 -5.95
C GLU A 74 -11.95 10.52 -5.09
N SER A 75 -10.98 9.76 -5.60
CA SER A 75 -10.39 8.64 -4.86
C SER A 75 -9.73 9.10 -3.54
N ARG A 76 -9.14 10.30 -3.52
CA ARG A 76 -8.62 10.92 -2.29
C ARG A 76 -9.74 11.16 -1.27
N ASN A 77 -10.82 11.79 -1.71
CA ASN A 77 -11.95 12.14 -0.84
C ASN A 77 -12.61 10.88 -0.28
N GLU A 78 -12.76 9.82 -1.07
CA GLU A 78 -13.33 8.55 -0.60
C GLU A 78 -12.49 7.91 0.51
N PHE A 79 -11.16 7.91 0.36
CA PHE A 79 -10.23 7.41 1.37
C PHE A 79 -10.27 8.27 2.64
N GLU A 80 -10.21 9.60 2.50
CA GLU A 80 -10.23 10.53 3.63
C GLU A 80 -11.55 10.44 4.39
N ALA A 81 -12.69 10.40 3.69
CA ALA A 81 -14.00 10.20 4.31
C ALA A 81 -14.10 8.87 5.06
N TYR A 82 -13.53 7.79 4.50
CA TYR A 82 -13.48 6.50 5.20
C TYR A 82 -12.60 6.57 6.45
N ARG A 83 -11.39 7.14 6.35
CA ARG A 83 -10.48 7.33 7.48
C ARG A 83 -11.13 8.15 8.59
N ASP A 84 -11.81 9.24 8.23
CA ASP A 84 -12.48 10.13 9.18
C ASP A 84 -13.68 9.42 9.85
N GLN A 85 -14.40 8.55 9.13
CA GLN A 85 -15.42 7.67 9.70
C GLN A 85 -14.82 6.60 10.65
N ILE A 86 -13.63 6.09 10.38
CA ILE A 86 -12.91 5.21 11.32
C ILE A 86 -12.53 6.01 12.58
N GLU A 87 -11.98 7.21 12.40
CA GLU A 87 -11.56 8.09 13.48
C GLU A 87 -12.73 8.49 14.37
N SER A 88 -13.88 8.86 13.80
CA SER A 88 -15.07 9.27 14.57
C SER A 88 -15.61 8.15 15.46
N ARG A 89 -15.36 6.88 15.11
CA ARG A 89 -15.79 5.70 15.88
C ARG A 89 -14.73 5.25 16.90
N GLY A 90 -13.45 5.39 16.55
CA GLY A 90 -12.35 4.82 17.33
C GLY A 90 -11.56 5.83 18.18
N ASN A 91 -11.65 7.12 17.87
CA ASN A 91 -10.95 8.22 18.56
C ASN A 91 -9.44 7.95 18.72
N PHE A 92 -8.77 7.53 17.65
CA PHE A 92 -7.39 7.07 17.69
C PHE A 92 -6.39 8.21 17.91
N ILE A 93 -6.69 9.43 17.45
CA ILE A 93 -5.86 10.62 17.70
C ILE A 93 -5.75 10.88 19.20
N ALA A 94 -6.87 10.83 19.93
CA ALA A 94 -6.87 11.00 21.39
C ALA A 94 -6.08 9.91 22.12
N MET A 95 -5.86 8.76 21.48
CA MET A 95 -5.02 7.67 21.97
C MET A 95 -3.55 7.77 21.53
N GLY A 96 -3.12 8.90 20.95
CA GLY A 96 -1.76 9.10 20.46
C GLY A 96 -1.41 8.28 19.21
N LYS A 97 -2.42 7.89 18.42
CA LYS A 97 -2.24 7.16 17.16
C LYS A 97 -2.58 8.05 15.96
N TYR A 98 -2.21 7.59 14.77
CA TYR A 98 -2.63 8.24 13.53
C TYR A 98 -4.15 8.19 13.37
N ALA A 99 -4.71 9.21 12.71
CA ALA A 99 -6.13 9.27 12.37
C ALA A 99 -6.60 7.99 11.66
N GLY A 100 -7.73 7.44 12.09
CA GLY A 100 -8.26 6.16 11.59
C GLY A 100 -7.35 4.96 11.85
N ASN A 101 -6.36 5.09 12.76
CA ASN A 101 -5.26 4.15 12.97
C ASN A 101 -4.56 3.77 11.65
N GLU A 102 -4.40 4.73 10.74
CA GLU A 102 -3.73 4.55 9.46
C GLU A 102 -2.27 4.06 9.64
N ARG A 103 -1.85 3.11 8.81
CA ARG A 103 -0.49 2.54 8.82
C ARG A 103 0.03 2.38 7.40
N LYS A 104 1.28 2.78 7.16
CA LYS A 104 2.00 2.38 5.95
C LYS A 104 2.33 0.88 6.03
N ARG A 105 2.04 0.16 4.95
CA ARG A 105 2.25 -1.29 4.82
C ARG A 105 2.70 -1.59 3.40
N PHE A 106 3.38 -2.72 3.22
CA PHE A 106 3.78 -3.21 1.90
C PHE A 106 2.71 -4.11 1.30
N ARG A 107 2.51 -3.97 0.00
CA ARG A 107 1.65 -4.85 -0.79
C ARG A 107 2.39 -5.21 -2.07
N GLY A 108 2.62 -6.50 -2.27
CA GLY A 108 3.01 -7.02 -3.58
C GLY A 108 1.76 -7.48 -4.32
N ALA A 109 1.76 -7.27 -5.63
CA ALA A 109 0.72 -7.76 -6.52
C ALA A 109 1.33 -8.13 -7.87
N GLU A 110 0.74 -9.12 -8.54
CA GLU A 110 1.03 -9.41 -9.94
C GLU A 110 0.70 -8.17 -10.79
N ARG A 111 1.55 -7.90 -11.79
CA ARG A 111 1.37 -6.78 -12.71
C ARG A 111 0.73 -7.31 -13.99
N ALA A 112 -0.37 -6.71 -14.44
CA ALA A 112 -0.95 -7.05 -15.75
C ALA A 112 -0.28 -6.28 -16.92
N CYS A 113 0.75 -5.49 -16.63
CA CYS A 113 1.52 -4.74 -17.61
C CYS A 113 2.97 -4.56 -17.19
N THR A 114 3.76 -3.98 -18.08
CA THR A 114 5.22 -3.85 -17.97
C THR A 114 5.66 -2.62 -17.16
N ILE A 115 4.80 -2.06 -16.30
CA ILE A 115 5.14 -0.92 -15.44
C ILE A 115 6.32 -1.27 -14.53
N GLY A 116 7.41 -0.53 -14.62
CA GLY A 116 8.70 -0.76 -13.97
C GLY A 116 9.71 -1.62 -14.75
N GLU A 117 9.35 -2.12 -15.94
CA GLU A 117 10.28 -2.85 -16.81
C GLU A 117 10.94 -1.89 -17.81
N ASN A 118 12.27 -1.98 -17.96
CA ASN A 118 13.04 -1.15 -18.90
C ASN A 118 12.74 0.36 -18.80
N GLY A 119 12.46 0.86 -17.59
CA GLY A 119 12.11 2.27 -17.35
C GLY A 119 10.68 2.64 -17.74
N ASN A 120 9.81 1.68 -18.08
CA ASN A 120 8.43 1.98 -18.42
C ASN A 120 7.64 2.42 -17.17
N VAL A 121 7.26 3.68 -17.09
CA VAL A 121 6.41 4.24 -16.03
C VAL A 121 4.97 4.47 -16.47
N THR A 122 4.61 3.99 -17.67
CA THR A 122 3.28 4.19 -18.25
C THR A 122 2.25 3.34 -17.54
N MET A 123 1.23 4.00 -16.99
CA MET A 123 0.07 3.33 -16.41
C MET A 123 -0.69 2.57 -17.50
N CYS A 124 -1.04 1.31 -17.21
CA CYS A 124 -1.84 0.50 -18.11
C CYS A 124 -3.30 0.49 -17.66
N TYR A 125 -4.20 0.75 -18.61
CA TYR A 125 -5.65 0.63 -18.43
C TYR A 125 -6.12 -0.69 -19.03
N ASN A 126 -5.51 -1.80 -18.58
CA ASN A 126 -5.94 -3.11 -19.04
C ASN A 126 -7.12 -3.58 -18.18
N GLY A 127 -8.24 -3.97 -18.79
CA GLY A 127 -9.37 -4.60 -18.08
C GLY A 127 -8.97 -5.91 -17.39
N ASP A 128 -7.82 -6.46 -17.74
CA ASP A 128 -7.20 -7.63 -17.11
C ASP A 128 -6.37 -7.30 -15.86
N CYS A 129 -6.15 -6.02 -15.53
CA CYS A 129 -5.78 -5.59 -14.17
C CYS A 129 -6.99 -5.80 -13.23
N LYS A 130 -7.49 -7.04 -13.14
CA LYS A 130 -8.45 -7.41 -12.12
C LYS A 130 -7.74 -7.18 -10.79
N PRO A 131 -8.32 -6.39 -9.86
CA PRO A 131 -7.82 -6.43 -8.50
C PRO A 131 -7.84 -7.91 -8.12
N TYR A 132 -6.70 -8.46 -7.68
CA TYR A 132 -6.50 -9.89 -7.38
C TYR A 132 -7.69 -10.54 -6.62
N LEU A 133 -8.44 -9.73 -5.87
CA LEU A 133 -9.79 -9.98 -5.37
C LEU A 133 -10.80 -10.56 -6.38
N ASP A 134 -11.01 -9.94 -7.55
CA ASP A 134 -11.99 -10.38 -8.55
C ASP A 134 -11.58 -11.67 -9.25
N LEU A 135 -10.28 -11.88 -9.49
CA LEU A 135 -9.78 -13.16 -9.99
C LEU A 135 -10.00 -14.27 -8.96
N LYS A 136 -9.71 -14.00 -7.67
CA LYS A 136 -9.99 -14.95 -6.58
C LYS A 136 -11.47 -15.23 -6.36
N ARG A 137 -12.34 -14.22 -6.47
CA ARG A 137 -13.81 -14.36 -6.39
C ARG A 137 -14.36 -15.35 -7.42
N ARG A 138 -13.77 -15.40 -8.62
CA ARG A 138 -14.29 -16.19 -9.74
C ARG A 138 -13.70 -17.59 -9.87
N THR A 139 -12.51 -17.84 -9.33
CA THR A 139 -11.72 -19.05 -9.63
C THR A 139 -11.70 -20.08 -8.51
N GLY A 140 -12.21 -19.76 -7.32
CA GLY A 140 -12.32 -20.74 -6.24
C GLY A 140 -10.96 -21.27 -5.75
N TYR A 141 -9.87 -20.50 -5.89
CA TYR A 141 -8.57 -20.88 -5.33
C TYR A 141 -8.70 -21.18 -3.83
N HIS A 142 -8.70 -22.47 -3.50
CA HIS A 142 -8.85 -22.96 -2.14
C HIS A 142 -7.70 -22.46 -1.26
N GLY A 143 -8.03 -22.04 -0.03
CA GLY A 143 -7.06 -21.57 0.97
C GLY A 143 -6.70 -20.08 0.91
N THR A 144 -7.52 -19.19 0.32
CA THR A 144 -7.28 -17.75 0.46
C THR A 144 -8.54 -16.87 0.60
N ARG A 145 -8.35 -15.77 1.34
CA ARG A 145 -9.36 -14.82 1.81
C ARG A 145 -9.88 -13.88 0.72
N LEU A 146 -11.14 -13.43 0.84
CA LEU A 146 -11.76 -12.41 -0.03
C LEU A 146 -11.46 -11.01 0.51
N ALA A 147 -10.20 -10.57 0.45
CA ALA A 147 -9.82 -9.25 0.99
C ALA A 147 -8.51 -8.69 0.40
N ILE A 148 -8.21 -7.41 0.64
CA ILE A 148 -6.94 -6.77 0.28
C ILE A 148 -5.93 -7.02 1.40
N HIS A 149 -4.79 -7.63 1.06
CA HIS A 149 -3.72 -7.97 2.00
C HIS A 149 -2.60 -6.93 1.96
N ALA A 150 -2.13 -6.53 3.13
CA ALA A 150 -0.95 -5.71 3.32
C ALA A 150 -0.13 -6.23 4.50
N VAL A 151 1.19 -6.23 4.39
CA VAL A 151 2.11 -6.83 5.37
C VAL A 151 3.10 -5.78 5.88
N SER A 152 3.58 -5.92 7.12
CA SER A 152 4.72 -5.11 7.57
C SER A 152 6.06 -5.53 6.96
N HIS A 153 6.18 -6.81 6.59
CA HIS A 153 7.45 -7.38 6.13
C HIS A 153 7.46 -7.48 4.61
N LEU A 154 8.44 -6.85 3.99
CA LEU A 154 8.54 -6.72 2.56
C LEU A 154 8.91 -8.03 1.86
N ASN A 155 9.69 -8.92 2.49
CA ASN A 155 9.96 -10.26 1.93
C ASN A 155 8.68 -11.06 1.66
N LYS A 156 7.64 -10.87 2.49
CA LYS A 156 6.33 -11.52 2.31
C LYS A 156 5.58 -10.85 1.16
N ALA A 157 5.60 -9.52 1.07
CA ALA A 157 5.01 -8.79 -0.06
C ALA A 157 5.68 -9.16 -1.40
N ALA A 158 7.02 -9.25 -1.43
CA ALA A 158 7.81 -9.61 -2.60
C ALA A 158 7.40 -10.97 -3.20
N LYS A 159 7.03 -11.96 -2.36
CA LYS A 159 6.51 -13.25 -2.83
C LYS A 159 5.26 -13.12 -3.71
N TYR A 160 4.45 -12.08 -3.49
CA TYR A 160 3.25 -11.78 -4.27
C TYR A 160 3.50 -10.83 -5.45
N ALA A 161 4.72 -10.32 -5.62
CA ALA A 161 5.11 -9.44 -6.72
C ALA A 161 5.73 -10.19 -7.91
N ILE A 162 5.85 -11.52 -7.83
CA ILE A 162 6.44 -12.38 -8.86
C ILE A 162 5.36 -12.85 -9.85
N ASN A 163 5.66 -12.77 -11.16
CA ASN A 163 4.84 -13.40 -12.20
C ASN A 163 4.81 -14.92 -11.98
N LYS A 164 3.66 -15.46 -11.54
CA LYS A 164 3.32 -16.89 -11.41
C LYS A 164 4.41 -17.80 -10.82
N VAL A 165 4.27 -18.15 -9.54
CA VAL A 165 4.47 -19.54 -9.09
C VAL A 165 3.45 -19.83 -7.97
N PRO A 166 2.69 -20.94 -8.01
CA PRO A 166 1.80 -21.29 -6.91
C PRO A 166 2.64 -21.62 -5.67
N SER A 167 2.36 -20.94 -4.56
CA SER A 167 2.92 -21.33 -3.26
C SER A 167 1.88 -22.13 -2.49
N ASN A 168 2.26 -23.34 -2.09
CA ASN A 168 1.50 -24.16 -1.15
C ASN A 168 1.60 -23.50 0.24
N VAL A 169 0.47 -23.06 0.80
CA VAL A 169 0.42 -22.47 2.15
C VAL A 169 -0.41 -23.36 3.08
N THR A 170 0.14 -23.55 4.27
CA THR A 170 -0.11 -24.58 5.27
C THR A 170 -1.35 -24.40 6.15
N GLU A 171 -1.80 -25.53 6.70
CA GLU A 171 -3.10 -25.81 7.30
C GLU A 171 -3.27 -25.30 8.75
N ARG A 172 -3.97 -24.18 8.90
CA ARG A 172 -5.09 -23.93 9.86
C ARG A 172 -5.46 -22.45 9.79
N GLU A 173 -6.17 -22.10 8.73
CA GLU A 173 -6.72 -20.77 8.49
C GLU A 173 -8.13 -20.66 9.09
N MET A 174 -8.50 -19.48 9.64
CA MET A 174 -9.89 -19.20 9.97
C MET A 174 -10.73 -19.20 8.67
N PRO A 175 -11.86 -19.93 8.62
CA PRO A 175 -12.65 -20.03 7.40
C PRO A 175 -13.18 -18.65 6.98
N LEU A 176 -12.89 -18.29 5.72
CA LEU A 176 -13.61 -17.35 4.86
C LEU A 176 -14.34 -16.18 5.57
N LEU A 177 -13.61 -15.27 6.22
CA LEU A 177 -14.19 -13.96 6.57
C LEU A 177 -14.37 -13.15 5.28
N GLN A 178 -15.62 -12.91 4.89
CA GLN A 178 -15.98 -12.08 3.73
C GLN A 178 -16.19 -10.61 4.11
N GLN A 179 -16.25 -10.33 5.41
CA GLN A 179 -16.44 -9.01 6.00
C GLN A 179 -15.67 -8.94 7.32
N PRO A 180 -15.33 -7.74 7.81
CA PRO A 180 -14.64 -7.64 9.09
C PRO A 180 -15.56 -8.13 10.23
N PRO A 181 -14.99 -8.62 11.34
CA PRO A 181 -15.77 -8.96 12.53
C PRO A 181 -16.61 -7.77 13.02
N HIS A 182 -17.72 -8.04 13.69
CA HIS A 182 -18.60 -7.00 14.22
C HIS A 182 -17.82 -6.00 15.09
N ARG A 183 -17.95 -4.70 14.75
CA ARG A 183 -17.22 -3.54 15.34
C ARG A 183 -15.74 -3.39 14.96
N TYR A 184 -15.27 -4.11 13.95
CA TYR A 184 -13.92 -3.96 13.41
C TYR A 184 -13.98 -3.56 11.94
N ASP A 185 -12.89 -2.93 11.45
CA ASP A 185 -12.76 -2.46 10.06
C ASP A 185 -11.65 -3.21 9.29
N SER A 186 -10.82 -3.96 10.01
CA SER A 186 -9.75 -4.80 9.45
C SER A 186 -9.49 -5.99 10.36
N VAL A 187 -8.80 -6.99 9.83
CA VAL A 187 -8.29 -8.12 10.62
C VAL A 187 -6.77 -8.14 10.53
N ILE A 188 -6.13 -8.16 11.69
CA ILE A 188 -4.70 -8.47 11.81
C ILE A 188 -4.60 -9.96 12.09
N TYR A 189 -4.21 -10.74 11.08
CA TYR A 189 -4.28 -12.19 11.14
C TYR A 189 -3.07 -12.85 11.79
N ALA A 190 -1.97 -12.11 11.88
CA ALA A 190 -0.72 -12.62 12.39
C ALA A 190 -0.07 -11.54 13.24
N ARG A 191 0.07 -11.81 14.54
CA ARG A 191 1.12 -11.16 15.33
C ARG A 191 2.02 -12.28 15.81
N PRO A 192 3.35 -12.18 15.65
CA PRO A 192 4.26 -13.12 16.28
C PRO A 192 3.93 -13.18 17.77
N ARG A 193 3.48 -14.34 18.24
CA ARG A 193 3.25 -14.66 19.65
C ARG A 193 3.84 -16.06 19.87
N PRO A 194 4.22 -16.41 21.11
CA PRO A 194 4.85 -17.71 21.40
C PRO A 194 4.06 -18.93 20.90
N SER A 195 2.73 -18.80 20.73
CA SER A 195 1.82 -19.83 20.23
C SER A 195 1.29 -19.59 18.81
N SER A 196 1.83 -18.60 18.08
CA SER A 196 1.39 -18.28 16.71
C SER A 196 2.26 -19.03 15.69
N HIS A 197 1.62 -19.70 14.74
CA HIS A 197 2.30 -20.28 13.57
C HIS A 197 2.68 -19.23 12.51
N PHE A 198 2.38 -17.95 12.74
CA PHE A 198 2.67 -16.89 11.79
C PHE A 198 3.94 -16.11 12.17
N ASN A 199 4.84 -15.98 11.20
CA ASN A 199 6.15 -15.37 11.39
C ASN A 199 6.18 -13.87 11.02
N THR A 200 5.09 -13.32 10.48
CA THR A 200 5.02 -11.94 9.94
C THR A 200 3.67 -11.31 10.20
N ASP A 201 3.60 -10.01 10.49
CA ASP A 201 2.33 -9.29 10.63
C ASP A 201 1.67 -9.00 9.28
N GLU A 202 0.46 -9.53 9.14
CA GLU A 202 -0.40 -9.45 7.95
C GLU A 202 -1.75 -8.85 8.33
N SER A 203 -2.08 -7.76 7.67
CA SER A 203 -3.29 -6.98 7.83
C SER A 203 -4.16 -7.12 6.60
N VAL A 204 -5.46 -7.20 6.83
CA VAL A 204 -6.45 -7.43 5.79
C VAL A 204 -7.59 -6.44 5.92
N VAL A 205 -7.91 -5.79 4.80
CA VAL A 205 -9.02 -4.84 4.69
C VAL A 205 -10.03 -5.31 3.64
N TYR A 206 -11.30 -5.00 3.87
CA TYR A 206 -12.42 -5.56 3.10
C TYR A 206 -13.05 -4.56 2.12
N THR A 207 -12.50 -3.34 2.05
CA THR A 207 -12.95 -2.29 1.13
C THR A 207 -11.75 -1.59 0.52
N SER A 208 -11.85 -1.23 -0.76
CA SER A 208 -10.84 -0.42 -1.45
C SER A 208 -10.64 0.95 -0.79
N ARG A 209 -11.67 1.49 -0.14
CA ARG A 209 -11.62 2.78 0.58
C ARG A 209 -10.70 2.77 1.81
N ALA A 210 -10.29 1.59 2.28
CA ALA A 210 -9.42 1.42 3.44
C ALA A 210 -7.92 1.41 3.09
N MET A 211 -7.56 1.44 1.81
CA MET A 211 -6.17 1.38 1.37
C MET A 211 -5.94 2.33 0.20
N ARG A 212 -4.75 2.94 0.18
CA ARG A 212 -4.32 3.81 -0.90
C ARG A 212 -2.85 3.55 -1.24
N PRO A 213 -2.49 3.28 -2.51
CA PRO A 213 -1.10 3.04 -2.88
C PRO A 213 -0.33 4.35 -2.83
N ALA A 214 0.54 4.56 -1.85
CA ALA A 214 1.28 5.82 -1.69
C ALA A 214 2.57 5.88 -2.52
N TYR A 215 3.28 4.75 -2.63
CA TYR A 215 4.54 4.65 -3.37
C TYR A 215 4.52 3.40 -4.25
N LEU A 216 5.21 3.49 -5.39
CA LEU A 216 5.66 2.34 -6.16
C LEU A 216 7.16 2.21 -5.97
N ILE A 217 7.64 1.05 -5.54
CA ILE A 217 9.07 0.77 -5.36
C ILE A 217 9.45 -0.32 -6.36
N ILE A 218 10.43 -0.02 -7.22
CA ILE A 218 10.98 -0.95 -8.20
C ILE A 218 12.38 -1.37 -7.73
N TYR A 219 12.63 -2.67 -7.64
CA TYR A 219 13.85 -3.28 -7.10
C TYR A 219 14.21 -4.58 -7.80
#